data_AF-A0A933X611-F1
#
_entry.id   AF-A0A933X611-F1
#
_cell.length_a   1.000
_cell.length_b   1.000
_cell.length_c   1.000
_cell.angle_alpha   90.00
_cell.angle_beta   90.00
_cell.angle_gamma   90.00
#
_symmetry.space_group_name_H-M   'P 1'
#
loop_
_entity.id
_entity.type
_entity.pdbx_description
1 polymer ?
#
loop_
_entity_poly.entity_id
_entity_poly.type
_entity_poly.pdbx_seq_one_letter_code
_entity_poly.pdbx_strand_id
1 'polypeptide(L)'
;MLHAAADVGLLESELRVAQPRNLVLVLHPASIDANLPRRLVPILARLDDDSFVDCAWGVITGVSGADALRFVRTIAKADARTPSARKFSATSVQVEKCARLDRPREAGSEGRALDETDLWLTGKDPEWRTLLEQHRHEQKGCALVEWGHCGDSQGIWLFSMYRNMDKAKHWSFDPAKVGQDPAGEMPRLTPEVLLGAAPVIDANGCWSTGSGVDLDGAVVINGACHSAVTQRTIVGGDIVSTFGDTGGVVRYFDLKPEQSFALQAIRHGAAAYIAPLAANHASRASIEEWRVRAGGVSLGEVVRRSYDEMVLGAKELPMQFALFEDGRAEPHEPPMWTDVVHRVLFGDPAFVLWKEPILTPHRVATEWVEAGKKLRVDVRWEALGQDPFVWDPWVEERAAKPRDRVYERVPLDQDVRDVAKVTVVKAETGAGPSLELLKAEPKALLDRDADGKAVLHVIARWPRLESKDEKPALPKRVRFLFEVEFTPAPKSN
;
A
#
# COMPACT_ATOMS: atom_id res chain seq x y z
N MET A 1 -28.26 -4.32 9.93
CA MET A 1 -27.22 -3.41 10.44
C MET A 1 -26.33 -4.25 11.34
N LEU A 2 -25.21 -4.76 10.83
CA LEU A 2 -24.29 -5.63 11.56
C LEU A 2 -23.44 -4.77 12.50
N HIS A 3 -23.43 -5.07 13.80
CA HIS A 3 -22.54 -4.41 14.76
C HIS A 3 -21.11 -4.92 14.49
N ALA A 4 -20.28 -4.09 13.86
CA ALA A 4 -18.98 -4.43 13.26
C ALA A 4 -17.86 -4.96 14.18
N ALA A 5 -18.11 -5.09 15.49
CA ALA A 5 -17.21 -5.84 16.38
C ALA A 5 -17.62 -7.33 16.51
N ALA A 6 -18.84 -7.68 16.09
CA ALA A 6 -19.42 -9.01 16.19
C ALA A 6 -19.59 -9.62 14.79
N ASP A 7 -18.68 -10.55 14.51
CA ASP A 7 -18.81 -11.68 13.59
C ASP A 7 -18.69 -11.40 12.08
N VAL A 8 -17.51 -10.94 11.66
CA VAL A 8 -17.06 -11.07 10.25
C VAL A 8 -17.20 -12.53 9.76
N GLY A 9 -17.22 -13.52 10.66
CA GLY A 9 -17.46 -14.93 10.33
C GLY A 9 -18.84 -15.20 9.70
N LEU A 10 -19.87 -14.40 10.02
CA LEU A 10 -21.17 -14.51 9.35
C LEU A 10 -21.09 -14.11 7.87
N LEU A 11 -20.18 -13.18 7.52
CA LEU A 11 -19.97 -12.74 6.14
C LEU A 11 -19.42 -13.86 5.27
N GLU A 12 -18.63 -14.80 5.79
CA GLU A 12 -17.98 -15.83 4.97
C GLU A 12 -19.02 -16.64 4.18
N SER A 13 -20.13 -17.02 4.83
CA SER A 13 -21.20 -17.78 4.15
C SER A 13 -21.89 -16.98 3.05
N GLU A 14 -22.17 -15.70 3.29
CA GLU A 14 -22.80 -14.81 2.31
C GLU A 14 -21.86 -14.53 1.14
N LEU A 15 -20.57 -14.29 1.42
CA LEU A 15 -19.55 -14.02 0.42
C LEU A 15 -19.26 -15.23 -0.46
N ARG A 16 -19.23 -16.44 0.10
CA ARG A 16 -19.08 -17.68 -0.67
C ARG A 16 -20.22 -17.90 -1.66
N VAL A 17 -21.44 -17.49 -1.31
CA VAL A 17 -22.61 -17.58 -2.20
C VAL A 17 -22.58 -16.46 -3.24
N ALA A 18 -22.25 -15.24 -2.83
CA ALA A 18 -22.30 -14.07 -3.71
C ALA A 18 -21.11 -13.97 -4.67
N GLN A 19 -19.94 -14.49 -4.29
CA GLN A 19 -18.65 -14.38 -5.00
C GLN A 19 -18.42 -12.97 -5.55
N PRO A 20 -18.47 -11.92 -4.71
CA PRO A 20 -18.45 -10.56 -5.21
C PRO A 20 -17.03 -10.16 -5.63
N ARG A 21 -16.92 -9.46 -6.77
CA ARG A 21 -15.66 -8.79 -7.17
C ARG A 21 -15.20 -7.75 -6.14
N ASN A 22 -16.17 -7.03 -5.57
CA ASN A 22 -15.94 -5.87 -4.71
C ASN A 22 -16.81 -5.96 -3.46
N LEU A 23 -16.22 -5.70 -2.29
CA LEU A 23 -16.89 -5.59 -1.00
C LEU A 23 -16.69 -4.19 -0.41
N VAL A 24 -17.80 -3.49 -0.15
CA VAL A 24 -17.77 -2.23 0.59
C VAL A 24 -18.35 -2.43 1.98
N LEU A 25 -17.57 -2.09 3.00
CA LEU A 25 -18.02 -2.10 4.39
C LEU A 25 -18.33 -0.68 4.84
N VAL A 26 -19.55 -0.43 5.31
CA VAL A 26 -19.94 0.86 5.91
C VAL A 26 -19.82 0.74 7.42
N LEU A 27 -18.77 1.33 7.99
CA LEU A 27 -18.35 1.08 9.37
C LEU A 27 -18.27 2.37 10.19
N HIS A 28 -18.64 2.27 11.46
CA HIS A 28 -18.40 3.33 12.43
C HIS A 28 -16.88 3.45 12.67
N PRO A 29 -16.30 4.67 12.77
CA PRO A 29 -14.86 4.84 12.92
C PRO A 29 -14.27 4.05 14.10
N ALA A 30 -14.96 3.97 15.24
CA ALA A 30 -14.53 3.19 16.40
C ALA A 30 -14.41 1.66 16.19
N SER A 31 -14.99 1.11 15.12
CA SER A 31 -14.89 -0.33 14.82
C SER A 31 -13.77 -0.67 13.82
N ILE A 32 -12.96 0.32 13.43
CA ILE A 32 -11.90 0.17 12.44
C ILE A 32 -10.57 0.24 13.20
N ASP A 33 -9.94 -0.92 13.37
CA ASP A 33 -8.64 -1.07 14.02
C ASP A 33 -7.78 -2.10 13.27
N ALA A 34 -6.55 -2.32 13.73
CA ALA A 34 -5.62 -3.26 13.11
C ALA A 34 -6.14 -4.72 13.05
N ASN A 35 -7.14 -5.09 13.86
CA ASN A 35 -7.74 -6.42 13.81
C ASN A 35 -8.77 -6.58 12.69
N LEU A 36 -9.32 -5.49 12.13
CA LEU A 36 -10.29 -5.56 11.03
C LEU A 36 -9.72 -6.35 9.83
N PRO A 37 -8.60 -5.95 9.19
CA PRO A 37 -8.11 -6.69 8.05
C PRO A 37 -7.51 -8.05 8.44
N ARG A 38 -6.98 -8.20 9.66
CA ARG A 38 -6.50 -9.50 10.20
C ARG A 38 -7.61 -10.55 10.31
N ARG A 39 -8.87 -10.13 10.44
CA ARG A 39 -10.05 -11.01 10.39
C ARG A 39 -10.57 -11.18 8.96
N LEU A 40 -10.64 -10.10 8.20
CA LEU A 40 -11.29 -10.07 6.90
C LEU A 40 -10.47 -10.73 5.80
N VAL A 41 -9.17 -10.42 5.69
CA VAL A 41 -8.30 -10.94 4.61
C VAL A 41 -8.28 -12.48 4.59
N PRO A 42 -8.14 -13.19 5.73
CA PRO A 42 -8.29 -14.65 5.76
C PRO A 42 -9.61 -15.17 5.20
N ILE A 43 -10.72 -14.47 5.43
CA ILE A 43 -12.04 -14.88 4.94
C ILE A 43 -12.11 -14.69 3.42
N LEU A 44 -11.60 -13.55 2.94
CA LEU A 44 -11.60 -13.21 1.51
C LEU A 44 -10.63 -14.08 0.70
N ALA A 45 -9.67 -14.75 1.32
CA ALA A 45 -8.75 -15.67 0.65
C ALA A 45 -9.13 -17.14 0.78
N ARG A 46 -10.39 -17.40 1.13
CA ARG A 46 -10.95 -18.74 1.20
C ARG A 46 -12.26 -18.82 0.42
N LEU A 47 -12.65 -17.79 -0.34
CA LEU A 47 -13.94 -17.84 -1.04
C LEU A 47 -13.91 -18.87 -2.16
N ASP A 48 -12.72 -19.16 -2.71
CA ASP A 48 -12.45 -20.31 -3.55
C ASP A 48 -11.33 -21.25 -3.03
N ASP A 49 -10.79 -22.09 -3.91
CA ASP A 49 -9.82 -23.14 -3.58
C ASP A 49 -8.35 -22.69 -3.66
N ASP A 50 -8.07 -21.52 -4.24
CA ASP A 50 -6.70 -21.00 -4.31
C ASP A 50 -6.32 -20.22 -3.04
N SER A 51 -5.12 -19.66 -3.00
CA SER A 51 -4.60 -18.99 -1.81
C SER A 51 -4.65 -17.46 -1.89
N PHE A 52 -5.10 -16.91 -3.00
CA PHE A 52 -5.17 -15.47 -3.26
C PHE A 52 -6.42 -14.85 -2.64
N VAL A 53 -6.44 -13.52 -2.56
CA VAL A 53 -7.62 -12.81 -2.07
C VAL A 53 -8.60 -12.67 -3.22
N ASP A 54 -9.79 -13.25 -3.08
CA ASP A 54 -10.81 -13.36 -4.15
C ASP A 54 -11.58 -12.06 -4.39
N CYS A 55 -11.62 -11.19 -3.36
CA CYS A 55 -12.48 -10.02 -3.33
C CYS A 55 -11.68 -8.76 -2.99
N ALA A 56 -11.75 -7.75 -3.87
CA ALA A 56 -11.26 -6.41 -3.55
C ALA A 56 -12.21 -5.75 -2.53
N TRP A 57 -11.67 -5.02 -1.55
CA TRP A 57 -12.52 -4.43 -0.51
C TRP A 57 -12.11 -3.02 -0.12
N GLY A 58 -13.08 -2.27 0.42
CA GLY A 58 -12.88 -0.92 0.94
C GLY A 58 -13.87 -0.58 2.05
N VAL A 59 -13.59 0.52 2.74
CA VAL A 59 -14.39 1.01 3.88
C VAL A 59 -14.95 2.38 3.59
N ILE A 60 -16.25 2.56 3.80
CA ILE A 60 -16.91 3.86 3.88
C ILE A 60 -17.10 4.20 5.35
N THR A 61 -16.53 5.34 5.76
CA THR A 61 -16.64 5.84 7.13
C THR A 61 -16.62 7.37 7.16
N GLY A 62 -16.83 7.94 8.33
CA GLY A 62 -16.77 9.37 8.60
C GLY A 62 -16.91 9.65 10.09
N VAL A 63 -16.55 10.85 10.53
CA VAL A 63 -16.73 11.27 11.95
C VAL A 63 -18.20 11.14 12.38
N SER A 64 -19.11 11.41 11.44
CA SER A 64 -20.54 11.19 11.57
C SER A 64 -21.11 10.47 10.34
N GLY A 65 -22.37 10.03 10.42
CA GLY A 65 -23.09 9.49 9.25
C GLY A 65 -23.23 10.50 8.10
N ALA A 66 -23.32 11.81 8.41
CA ALA A 66 -23.35 12.86 7.40
C ALA A 66 -21.99 12.99 6.68
N ASP A 67 -20.89 12.80 7.40
CA ASP A 67 -19.54 12.77 6.81
C ASP A 67 -19.35 11.57 5.90
N ALA A 68 -19.82 10.38 6.32
CA ALA A 68 -19.78 9.18 5.48
C ALA A 68 -20.61 9.34 4.21
N LEU A 69 -21.82 9.92 4.29
CA LEU A 69 -22.64 10.20 3.12
C LEU A 69 -21.98 11.21 2.18
N ARG A 70 -21.34 12.25 2.74
CA ARG A 70 -20.55 13.21 1.95
C ARG A 70 -19.41 12.49 1.24
N PHE A 71 -18.69 11.61 1.92
CA PHE A 71 -17.59 10.84 1.33
C PHE A 71 -18.05 10.05 0.11
N VAL A 72 -19.18 9.35 0.20
CA VAL A 72 -19.79 8.64 -0.95
C VAL A 72 -20.11 9.59 -2.11
N ARG A 73 -20.65 10.78 -1.82
CA ARG A 73 -20.93 11.78 -2.87
C ARG A 73 -19.67 12.31 -3.53
N THR A 74 -18.60 12.52 -2.75
CA THR A 74 -17.29 12.91 -3.26
C THR A 74 -16.73 11.84 -4.20
N ILE A 75 -16.81 10.56 -3.82
CA ILE A 75 -16.40 9.42 -4.66
C ILE A 75 -17.18 9.44 -5.99
N ALA A 76 -18.52 9.49 -5.92
CA ALA A 76 -19.36 9.49 -7.11
C ALA A 76 -19.06 10.68 -8.05
N LYS A 77 -18.81 11.85 -7.49
CA LYS A 77 -18.42 13.05 -8.23
C LYS A 77 -17.03 12.90 -8.88
N ALA A 78 -16.07 12.31 -8.17
CA ALA A 78 -14.72 12.07 -8.70
C ALA A 78 -14.74 11.04 -9.84
N ASP A 79 -15.49 9.95 -9.69
CA ASP A 79 -15.64 8.90 -10.71
C ASP A 79 -16.28 9.43 -12.00
N ALA A 80 -17.31 10.26 -11.87
CA ALA A 80 -17.97 10.90 -13.00
C ALA A 80 -17.06 11.90 -13.76
N ARG A 81 -16.04 12.46 -13.10
CA ARG A 81 -15.19 13.51 -13.66
C ARG A 81 -13.86 13.02 -14.23
N THR A 82 -13.42 11.81 -13.86
CA THR A 82 -12.11 11.18 -14.22
C THR A 82 -11.03 12.22 -14.60
N PRO A 83 -10.13 12.60 -13.67
CA PRO A 83 -9.19 13.70 -13.88
C PRO A 83 -8.44 13.60 -15.22
N SER A 84 -8.59 14.63 -16.07
CA SER A 84 -7.88 14.70 -17.35
C SER A 84 -6.39 15.00 -17.17
N ALA A 85 -6.01 15.63 -16.05
CA ALA A 85 -4.63 15.93 -15.70
C ALA A 85 -4.08 14.93 -14.68
N ARG A 86 -2.90 14.43 -14.98
CA ARG A 86 -2.11 13.51 -14.16
C ARG A 86 -1.21 14.32 -13.20
N LYS A 87 -1.84 15.10 -12.33
CA LYS A 87 -1.16 15.93 -11.33
C LYS A 87 -0.99 15.17 -10.01
N PHE A 88 0.23 15.18 -9.48
CA PHE A 88 0.64 14.49 -8.27
C PHE A 88 1.35 15.44 -7.31
N SER A 89 1.13 15.25 -6.00
CA SER A 89 1.94 15.93 -4.99
C SER A 89 2.36 14.99 -3.88
N ALA A 90 3.64 15.02 -3.53
CA ALA A 90 4.16 14.34 -2.35
C ALA A 90 4.53 15.33 -1.25
N THR A 91 4.23 14.96 0.00
CA THR A 91 4.85 15.57 1.18
C THR A 91 5.66 14.52 1.91
N SER A 92 6.98 14.64 1.85
CA SER A 92 7.93 13.63 2.33
C SER A 92 8.85 14.16 3.42
N VAL A 93 9.36 13.24 4.23
CA VAL A 93 10.33 13.53 5.30
C VAL A 93 11.74 13.34 4.76
N GLN A 94 12.64 14.28 5.06
CA GLN A 94 14.05 14.26 4.66
C GLN A 94 15.00 14.51 5.83
N VAL A 95 16.30 14.25 5.60
CA VAL A 95 17.29 14.15 6.67
C VAL A 95 17.98 15.47 6.99
N GLU A 96 18.17 16.36 6.02
CA GLU A 96 19.08 17.50 6.15
C GLU A 96 18.41 18.86 6.10
N LYS A 97 17.68 19.16 5.02
CA LYS A 97 17.07 20.48 4.80
C LYS A 97 15.68 20.36 4.20
N CYS A 98 14.80 21.30 4.52
CA CYS A 98 13.54 21.41 3.82
C CYS A 98 13.77 21.89 2.38
N ALA A 99 12.96 21.40 1.45
CA ALA A 99 13.01 21.81 0.06
C ALA A 99 11.61 21.70 -0.57
N ARG A 100 11.29 22.65 -1.44
CA ARG A 100 10.24 22.48 -2.44
C ARG A 100 10.90 22.16 -3.76
N LEU A 101 10.46 21.09 -4.40
CA LEU A 101 10.98 20.67 -5.67
C LEU A 101 9.86 20.75 -6.71
N ASP A 102 9.99 21.74 -7.59
CA ASP A 102 9.28 21.75 -8.87
C ASP A 102 10.11 20.92 -9.84
N ARG A 103 9.69 19.69 -10.09
CA ARG A 103 10.31 18.89 -11.13
C ARG A 103 9.22 18.52 -12.13
N PRO A 104 9.36 18.85 -13.42
CA PRO A 104 8.89 17.93 -14.43
C PRO A 104 9.76 16.68 -14.29
N ARG A 105 9.41 15.81 -13.35
CA ARG A 105 9.99 14.48 -13.34
C ARG A 105 9.24 13.75 -14.45
N GLU A 106 9.96 13.39 -15.50
CA GLU A 106 9.61 12.16 -16.20
C GLU A 106 9.76 11.04 -15.16
N ALA A 107 8.72 10.84 -14.34
CA ALA A 107 8.66 9.77 -13.38
C ALA A 107 8.42 8.49 -14.18
N GLY A 108 9.52 7.90 -14.68
CA GLY A 108 9.49 6.70 -15.50
C GLY A 108 9.66 6.98 -17.00
N SER A 109 9.28 6.00 -17.81
CA SER A 109 9.40 6.04 -19.27
C SER A 109 8.42 7.01 -19.93
N GLU A 110 8.64 7.28 -21.22
CA GLU A 110 7.74 8.00 -22.13
C GLU A 110 6.25 7.62 -21.87
N GLY A 111 5.39 8.63 -21.71
CA GLY A 111 3.96 8.46 -21.40
C GLY A 111 3.58 8.45 -19.91
N ARG A 112 4.54 8.60 -18.98
CA ARG A 112 4.30 8.58 -17.52
C ARG A 112 4.62 9.87 -16.77
N ALA A 113 4.93 10.95 -17.50
CA ALA A 113 5.18 12.25 -16.89
C ALA A 113 3.94 12.72 -16.12
N LEU A 114 4.12 12.95 -14.81
CA LEU A 114 3.15 13.63 -13.98
C LEU A 114 3.62 15.07 -13.77
N ASP A 115 2.67 15.99 -13.64
CA ASP A 115 2.97 17.27 -13.02
C ASP A 115 3.15 17.02 -11.52
N GLU A 116 4.42 16.91 -11.09
CA GLU A 116 4.82 16.49 -9.75
C GLU A 116 5.31 17.69 -8.94
N THR A 117 4.72 17.87 -7.75
CA THR A 117 5.15 18.83 -6.76
C THR A 117 5.52 18.11 -5.47
N ASP A 118 6.80 18.18 -5.12
CA ASP A 118 7.32 17.54 -3.91
C ASP A 118 7.67 18.59 -2.85
N LEU A 119 7.12 18.39 -1.66
CA LEU A 119 7.48 19.12 -0.45
C LEU A 119 8.28 18.21 0.48
N TRP A 120 9.54 18.52 0.66
CA TRP A 120 10.48 17.78 1.53
C TRP A 120 10.67 18.54 2.82
N LEU A 121 10.37 17.89 3.95
CA LEU A 121 10.37 18.53 5.27
C LEU A 121 11.30 17.80 6.24
N THR A 122 11.94 18.55 7.15
CA THR A 122 12.77 18.00 8.21
C THR A 122 12.68 18.87 9.46
N GLY A 123 12.71 18.23 10.62
CA GLY A 123 12.59 18.89 11.91
C GLY A 123 13.85 19.63 12.33
N LYS A 124 14.97 19.37 11.64
CA LYS A 124 16.24 20.08 11.84
C LYS A 124 16.22 21.50 11.28
N ASP A 125 15.32 21.78 10.35
CA ASP A 125 15.19 23.06 9.71
C ASP A 125 14.11 23.87 10.44
N PRO A 126 14.44 24.96 11.16
CA PRO A 126 13.46 25.69 11.96
C PRO A 126 12.32 26.30 11.13
N GLU A 127 12.51 26.45 9.81
CA GLU A 127 11.53 27.03 8.89
C GLU A 127 10.55 26.00 8.29
N TRP A 128 10.60 24.74 8.72
CA TRP A 128 9.77 23.68 8.13
C TRP A 128 8.26 24.00 8.17
N ARG A 129 7.79 24.68 9.23
CA ARG A 129 6.38 25.13 9.35
C ARG A 129 6.04 26.22 8.34
N THR A 130 6.91 27.23 8.25
CA THR A 130 6.78 28.33 7.29
C THR A 130 6.69 27.78 5.87
N LEU A 131 7.58 26.84 5.51
CA LEU A 131 7.58 26.23 4.19
C LEU A 131 6.31 25.42 3.92
N LEU A 132 5.85 24.63 4.91
CA LEU A 132 4.60 23.88 4.79
C LEU A 132 3.40 24.80 4.58
N GLU A 133 3.26 25.87 5.37
CA GLU A 133 2.18 26.84 5.25
C GLU A 133 2.17 27.53 3.88
N GLN A 134 3.36 27.86 3.37
CA GLN A 134 3.52 28.49 2.06
C GLN A 134 3.05 27.57 0.93
N HIS A 135 3.23 26.25 1.04
CA HIS A 135 3.10 25.35 -0.12
C HIS A 135 2.02 24.27 -0.01
N ARG A 136 1.43 24.01 1.17
CA ARG A 136 0.40 22.96 1.32
C ARG A 136 -0.82 23.14 0.41
N HIS A 137 -1.13 24.38 0.02
CA HIS A 137 -2.24 24.71 -0.87
C HIS A 137 -2.04 24.17 -2.30
N GLU A 138 -0.81 23.80 -2.69
CA GLU A 138 -0.48 23.33 -4.04
C GLU A 138 -1.03 21.93 -4.33
N GLN A 139 -1.42 21.18 -3.29
CA GLN A 139 -2.14 19.91 -3.40
C GLN A 139 -3.53 20.08 -4.04
N LYS A 140 -4.05 21.30 -4.08
CA LYS A 140 -5.32 21.60 -4.76
C LYS A 140 -5.26 21.17 -6.22
N GLY A 141 -6.29 20.41 -6.62
CA GLY A 141 -6.44 19.89 -7.98
C GLY A 141 -5.50 18.72 -8.31
N CYS A 142 -4.73 18.20 -7.35
CA CYS A 142 -4.01 16.95 -7.53
C CYS A 142 -4.99 15.78 -7.57
N ALA A 143 -4.82 14.88 -8.53
CA ALA A 143 -5.61 13.65 -8.60
C ALA A 143 -5.06 12.58 -7.63
N LEU A 144 -3.75 12.62 -7.38
CA LEU A 144 -3.05 11.73 -6.46
C LEU A 144 -2.19 12.56 -5.50
N VAL A 145 -2.26 12.24 -4.21
CA VAL A 145 -1.48 12.87 -3.15
C VAL A 145 -0.81 11.79 -2.32
N GLU A 146 0.46 11.98 -1.99
CA GLU A 146 1.21 11.09 -1.12
C GLU A 146 1.71 11.83 0.12
N TRP A 147 1.55 11.22 1.30
CA TRP A 147 2.17 11.68 2.53
C TRP A 147 3.15 10.64 3.06
N GLY A 148 4.26 11.16 3.62
CA GLY A 148 5.53 10.46 3.82
C GLY A 148 5.52 9.14 4.59
N HIS A 149 6.74 8.62 4.76
CA HIS A 149 6.97 7.19 4.98
C HIS A 149 7.18 6.77 6.45
N CYS A 150 7.47 7.70 7.37
CA CYS A 150 7.76 7.39 8.77
C CYS A 150 6.90 8.25 9.71
N GLY A 151 6.25 7.63 10.69
CA GLY A 151 5.44 8.31 11.70
C GLY A 151 4.39 7.41 12.30
N ASP A 152 3.67 7.89 13.32
CA ASP A 152 2.57 7.17 13.99
C ASP A 152 1.79 7.99 15.06
N SER A 153 0.76 7.29 15.57
CA SER A 153 -0.55 7.78 16.07
C SER A 153 -0.90 9.19 15.64
N GLN A 154 -0.71 9.37 14.34
CA GLN A 154 -1.07 10.48 13.49
C GLN A 154 -0.23 11.74 13.65
N GLY A 155 1.06 11.55 13.88
CA GLY A 155 2.08 12.52 13.45
C GLY A 155 3.09 11.87 12.52
N ILE A 156 3.28 12.40 11.31
CA ILE A 156 4.43 12.02 10.45
C ILE A 156 5.68 12.64 11.08
N TRP A 157 6.68 11.82 11.35
CA TRP A 157 7.87 12.27 12.06
C TRP A 157 8.74 13.14 11.20
N LEU A 158 9.25 14.22 11.76
CA LEU A 158 10.29 15.04 11.14
C LEU A 158 11.65 14.84 11.81
N PHE A 159 11.81 13.77 12.60
CA PHE A 159 13.04 13.39 13.28
C PHE A 159 13.56 12.04 12.77
N SER A 160 14.82 11.73 13.10
CA SER A 160 15.48 10.51 12.62
C SER A 160 14.98 9.25 13.32
N MET A 161 14.85 8.16 12.56
CA MET A 161 14.58 6.82 13.09
C MET A 161 15.58 6.38 14.19
N TYR A 162 16.80 6.94 14.20
CA TYR A 162 17.79 6.64 15.23
C TYR A 162 17.35 7.05 16.63
N ARG A 163 16.43 8.00 16.77
CA ARG A 163 15.79 8.30 18.07
C ARG A 163 15.06 7.07 18.62
N ASN A 164 14.39 6.30 17.75
CA ASN A 164 13.70 5.06 18.15
C ASN A 164 14.69 3.95 18.55
N MET A 165 15.95 4.04 18.12
CA MET A 165 17.01 3.10 18.50
C MET A 165 17.72 3.50 19.81
N ASP A 166 17.59 4.75 20.25
CA ASP A 166 18.22 5.24 21.48
C ASP A 166 17.33 4.98 22.70
N LYS A 167 17.68 3.94 23.46
CA LYS A 167 16.96 3.57 24.69
C LYS A 167 16.90 4.67 25.74
N ALA A 168 17.85 5.61 25.75
CA ALA A 168 17.82 6.74 26.68
C ALA A 168 16.70 7.74 26.35
N LYS A 169 16.10 7.64 25.15
CA LYS A 169 14.96 8.44 24.70
C LYS A 169 13.62 7.71 24.86
N HIS A 170 13.61 6.49 25.38
CA HIS A 170 12.40 5.70 25.62
C HIS A 170 11.79 6.03 26.99
N TRP A 171 10.48 5.83 27.11
CA TRP A 171 9.73 5.90 28.37
C TRP A 171 8.78 4.72 28.47
N SER A 172 8.34 4.35 29.67
CA SER A 172 7.25 3.36 29.80
C SER A 172 5.95 3.91 29.25
N PHE A 173 5.18 3.08 28.54
CA PHE A 173 3.90 3.46 27.97
C PHE A 173 3.00 4.14 29.00
N ASP A 174 2.54 5.34 28.63
CA ASP A 174 1.58 6.15 29.38
C ASP A 174 0.72 6.86 28.34
N PRO A 175 -0.60 6.60 28.27
CA PRO A 175 -1.47 7.20 27.28
C PRO A 175 -1.47 8.73 27.34
N ALA A 176 -1.18 9.33 28.51
CA ALA A 176 -1.08 10.78 28.62
C ALA A 176 0.17 11.33 27.93
N LYS A 177 1.21 10.50 27.73
CA LYS A 177 2.51 10.88 27.15
C LYS A 177 2.64 10.60 25.66
N VAL A 178 1.67 9.92 25.05
CA VAL A 178 1.72 9.58 23.62
C VAL A 178 1.87 10.85 22.78
N GLY A 179 2.99 10.94 22.05
CA GLY A 179 3.33 12.10 21.23
C GLY A 179 3.73 13.37 21.98
N GLN A 180 3.92 13.35 23.31
CA GLN A 180 4.42 14.52 24.04
C GLN A 180 5.84 14.87 23.62
N ASP A 181 6.09 16.12 23.24
CA ASP A 181 7.41 16.62 22.85
C ASP A 181 7.86 17.83 23.68
N PRO A 182 8.12 17.64 24.99
CA PRO A 182 8.46 18.76 25.87
C PRO A 182 9.82 19.41 25.54
N ALA A 183 10.71 18.68 24.87
CA ALA A 183 12.04 19.15 24.51
C ALA A 183 12.13 19.69 23.07
N GLY A 184 11.05 19.61 22.28
CA GLY A 184 11.06 19.99 20.87
C GLY A 184 11.89 19.06 19.97
N GLU A 185 12.19 17.85 20.44
CA GLU A 185 13.04 16.87 19.74
C GLU A 185 12.24 15.94 18.82
N MET A 186 10.90 16.03 18.86
CA MET A 186 9.96 15.23 18.08
C MET A 186 8.98 16.09 17.28
N PRO A 187 9.48 16.97 16.38
CA PRO A 187 8.62 17.68 15.45
C PRO A 187 7.84 16.67 14.60
N ARG A 188 6.53 16.92 14.45
CA ARG A 188 5.60 16.04 13.73
C ARG A 188 4.66 16.86 12.85
N LEU A 189 4.33 16.30 11.69
CA LEU A 189 3.19 16.72 10.89
C LEU A 189 1.96 15.99 11.44
N THR A 190 1.16 16.64 12.27
CA THR A 190 -0.18 16.15 12.63
C THR A 190 -1.17 16.49 11.53
N PRO A 191 -2.39 15.90 11.48
CA PRO A 191 -3.40 16.31 10.50
C PRO A 191 -3.69 17.80 10.56
N GLU A 192 -3.80 18.39 11.75
CA GLU A 192 -4.01 19.83 11.93
C GLU A 192 -2.89 20.66 11.27
N VAL A 193 -1.62 20.26 11.46
CA VAL A 193 -0.47 20.97 10.90
C VAL A 193 -0.41 20.80 9.38
N LEU A 194 -0.61 19.57 8.89
CA LEU A 194 -0.51 19.23 7.47
C LEU A 194 -1.66 19.81 6.65
N LEU A 195 -2.89 19.63 7.14
CA LEU A 195 -4.11 19.95 6.41
C LEU A 195 -4.65 21.35 6.74
N GLY A 196 -4.25 21.94 7.86
CA GLY A 196 -4.77 23.24 8.31
C GLY A 196 -6.24 23.17 8.72
N ALA A 197 -6.93 24.31 8.64
CA ALA A 197 -8.35 24.37 8.97
C ALA A 197 -9.18 23.58 7.96
N ALA A 198 -10.10 22.76 8.48
CA ALA A 198 -11.07 22.08 7.63
C ALA A 198 -11.90 23.10 6.84
N PRO A 199 -12.14 22.85 5.54
CA PRO A 199 -12.99 23.72 4.74
C PRO A 199 -14.42 23.76 5.30
N VAL A 200 -15.02 24.95 5.25
CA VAL A 200 -16.41 25.13 5.66
C VAL A 200 -17.28 24.86 4.44
N ILE A 201 -18.15 23.86 4.55
CA ILE A 201 -19.11 23.51 3.52
C ILE A 201 -20.39 24.28 3.80
N ASP A 202 -20.83 25.09 2.84
CA ASP A 202 -22.10 25.82 2.98
C ASP A 202 -23.32 24.88 2.82
N ALA A 203 -24.51 25.41 3.05
CA ALA A 203 -25.77 24.65 2.93
C ALA A 203 -26.01 24.06 1.54
N ASN A 204 -25.31 24.53 0.50
CA ASN A 204 -25.41 24.07 -0.87
C ASN A 204 -24.33 23.03 -1.22
N GLY A 205 -23.49 22.62 -0.26
CA GLY A 205 -22.40 21.70 -0.50
C GLY A 205 -21.19 22.36 -1.18
N CYS A 206 -21.14 23.69 -1.25
CA CYS A 206 -20.01 24.42 -1.81
C CYS A 206 -18.90 24.54 -0.77
N TRP A 207 -17.67 24.24 -1.19
CA TRP A 207 -16.49 24.33 -0.36
C TRP A 207 -16.06 25.80 -0.30
N SER A 208 -16.08 26.40 0.88
CA SER A 208 -15.32 27.63 1.12
C SER A 208 -13.92 27.24 1.58
N THR A 209 -12.93 27.66 0.81
CA THR A 209 -11.52 27.38 1.11
C THR A 209 -11.10 28.21 2.32
N GLY A 210 -11.03 27.57 3.49
CA GLY A 210 -10.19 28.07 4.57
C GLY A 210 -8.71 28.04 4.15
N SER A 211 -7.80 28.43 5.04
CA SER A 211 -6.34 28.35 4.83
C SER A 211 -5.77 26.92 4.80
N GLY A 212 -6.64 25.91 4.68
CA GLY A 212 -6.30 24.49 4.68
C GLY A 212 -6.14 23.90 3.28
N VAL A 213 -5.80 22.61 3.25
CA VAL A 213 -5.60 21.82 2.03
C VAL A 213 -6.96 21.45 1.42
N ASP A 214 -7.04 21.52 0.09
CA ASP A 214 -8.19 21.08 -0.70
C ASP A 214 -7.86 19.76 -1.41
N LEU A 215 -8.51 18.67 -0.99
CA LEU A 215 -8.32 17.33 -1.52
C LEU A 215 -9.51 16.86 -2.37
N ASP A 216 -10.40 17.75 -2.81
CA ASP A 216 -11.63 17.40 -3.55
C ASP A 216 -11.35 16.45 -4.72
N GLY A 217 -11.78 15.19 -4.56
CA GLY A 217 -11.64 14.15 -5.58
C GLY A 217 -10.28 13.44 -5.63
N ALA A 218 -9.33 13.80 -4.76
CA ALA A 218 -8.00 13.20 -4.75
C ALA A 218 -8.01 11.78 -4.14
N VAL A 219 -7.15 10.91 -4.66
CA VAL A 219 -6.72 9.70 -3.96
C VAL A 219 -5.52 10.07 -3.12
N VAL A 220 -5.57 9.73 -1.83
CA VAL A 220 -4.46 9.97 -0.90
C VAL A 220 -3.83 8.64 -0.50
N ILE A 221 -2.51 8.57 -0.58
CA ILE A 221 -1.74 7.42 -0.11
C ILE A 221 -0.85 7.89 1.04
N ASN A 222 -0.86 7.15 2.15
CA ASN A 222 0.02 7.42 3.27
C ASN A 222 0.89 6.21 3.60
N GLY A 223 2.20 6.44 3.63
CA GLY A 223 3.21 5.43 3.94
C GLY A 223 3.55 5.32 5.42
N ALA A 224 3.14 6.27 6.26
CA ALA A 224 3.43 6.26 7.69
C ALA A 224 2.65 5.15 8.42
N CYS A 225 3.30 4.51 9.40
CA CYS A 225 2.67 3.52 10.26
C CYS A 225 1.43 4.09 10.97
N HIS A 226 0.42 3.26 11.20
CA HIS A 226 -0.81 3.63 11.93
C HIS A 226 -1.60 4.82 11.34
N SER A 227 -1.29 5.26 10.12
CA SER A 227 -1.90 6.48 9.56
C SER A 227 -3.33 6.28 9.04
N ALA A 228 -3.79 5.04 8.90
CA ALA A 228 -5.20 4.71 8.66
C ALA A 228 -6.07 4.74 9.93
N VAL A 229 -5.47 4.82 11.13
CA VAL A 229 -6.26 4.69 12.36
C VAL A 229 -7.32 5.79 12.43
N THR A 230 -8.54 5.41 12.78
CA THR A 230 -9.70 6.29 12.87
C THR A 230 -9.96 6.78 14.28
N GLN A 231 -9.89 5.89 15.28
CA GLN A 231 -10.11 6.23 16.71
C GLN A 231 -9.31 5.39 17.70
N ARG A 232 -8.82 4.22 17.31
CA ARG A 232 -8.14 3.30 18.22
C ARG A 232 -6.92 2.68 17.57
N THR A 233 -5.73 3.04 18.04
CA THR A 233 -4.47 2.49 17.54
C THR A 233 -4.00 1.38 18.47
N ILE A 234 -3.42 0.33 17.89
CA ILE A 234 -2.57 -0.56 18.69
C ILE A 234 -1.31 0.21 19.06
N VAL A 235 -0.78 -0.11 20.23
CA VAL A 235 0.52 0.37 20.70
C VAL A 235 1.44 -0.83 20.75
N GLY A 236 2.42 -0.85 19.86
CA GLY A 236 3.39 -1.92 19.70
C GLY A 236 4.82 -1.45 19.96
N GLY A 237 5.74 -2.42 19.99
CA GLY A 237 7.18 -2.14 20.12
C GLY A 237 7.83 -1.57 18.86
N ASP A 238 7.08 -1.40 17.77
CA ASP A 238 7.56 -0.82 16.52
C ASP A 238 8.04 0.62 16.72
N ILE A 239 7.36 1.37 17.60
CA ILE A 239 7.54 2.81 17.74
C ILE A 239 7.50 3.28 19.22
N VAL A 240 8.53 2.88 19.95
CA VAL A 240 8.71 3.21 21.37
C VAL A 240 8.87 4.72 21.59
N SER A 241 9.51 5.43 20.65
CA SER A 241 9.71 6.88 20.79
C SER A 241 8.48 7.75 20.57
N THR A 242 7.31 7.20 20.20
CA THR A 242 6.04 7.96 20.22
C THR A 242 5.13 7.48 21.33
N PHE A 243 5.03 6.17 21.52
CA PHE A 243 4.07 5.59 22.44
C PHE A 243 4.64 5.34 23.83
N GLY A 244 5.92 5.00 23.90
CA GLY A 244 6.54 4.38 25.07
C GLY A 244 6.52 2.86 25.00
N ASP A 245 7.36 2.25 25.82
CA ASP A 245 7.58 0.82 25.92
C ASP A 245 6.44 0.18 26.71
N THR A 246 5.74 -0.77 26.10
CA THR A 246 4.67 -1.53 26.73
C THR A 246 5.17 -2.73 27.54
N GLY A 247 6.44 -3.10 27.41
CA GLY A 247 6.99 -4.34 27.97
C GLY A 247 6.64 -5.57 27.14
N GLY A 248 6.43 -5.42 25.83
CA GLY A 248 6.11 -6.52 24.91
C GLY A 248 4.66 -7.01 24.96
N VAL A 249 3.78 -6.23 25.59
CA VAL A 249 2.34 -6.50 25.62
C VAL A 249 1.57 -5.50 24.77
N VAL A 250 0.52 -5.98 24.12
CA VAL A 250 -0.41 -5.14 23.37
C VAL A 250 -1.07 -4.16 24.34
N ARG A 251 -1.07 -2.89 23.93
CA ARG A 251 -1.89 -1.83 24.52
C ARG A 251 -2.66 -1.14 23.40
N TYR A 252 -3.67 -0.38 23.79
CA TYR A 252 -4.40 0.48 22.86
C TYR A 252 -4.34 1.92 23.33
N PHE A 253 -4.33 2.82 22.35
CA PHE A 253 -4.45 4.25 22.57
C PHE A 253 -5.64 4.77 21.76
N ASP A 254 -6.55 5.47 22.45
CA ASP A 254 -7.70 6.10 21.83
C ASP A 254 -7.32 7.52 21.41
N LEU A 255 -7.73 7.87 20.19
CA LEU A 255 -7.52 9.18 19.60
C LEU A 255 -8.85 9.80 19.19
N LYS A 256 -8.87 11.12 19.22
CA LYS A 256 -10.03 11.89 18.77
C LYS A 256 -10.11 11.84 17.25
N PRO A 257 -11.31 11.89 16.65
CA PRO A 257 -11.46 11.91 15.19
C PRO A 257 -10.66 13.02 14.48
N GLU A 258 -10.46 14.16 15.13
CA GLU A 258 -9.66 15.29 14.63
C GLU A 258 -8.17 14.96 14.49
N GLN A 259 -7.70 13.96 15.23
CA GLN A 259 -6.32 13.48 15.16
C GLN A 259 -6.14 12.46 14.04
N SER A 260 -7.22 11.87 13.49
CA SER A 260 -7.12 10.88 12.42
C SER A 260 -6.82 11.48 11.05
N PHE A 261 -5.68 11.10 10.46
CA PHE A 261 -5.36 11.46 9.07
C PHE A 261 -6.41 10.97 8.08
N ALA A 262 -6.89 9.74 8.20
CA ALA A 262 -7.91 9.19 7.30
C ALA A 262 -9.21 10.00 7.38
N LEU A 263 -9.71 10.27 8.59
CA LEU A 263 -10.95 11.04 8.78
C LEU A 263 -10.78 12.50 8.37
N GLN A 264 -9.64 13.12 8.63
CA GLN A 264 -9.36 14.48 8.18
C GLN A 264 -9.19 14.54 6.66
N ALA A 265 -8.52 13.60 6.01
CA ALA A 265 -8.42 13.56 4.55
C ALA A 265 -9.81 13.48 3.89
N ILE A 266 -10.68 12.60 4.39
CA ILE A 266 -12.08 12.48 3.94
C ILE A 266 -12.84 13.80 4.17
N ARG A 267 -12.65 14.45 5.33
CA ARG A 267 -13.25 15.74 5.64
C ARG A 267 -12.77 16.86 4.70
N HIS A 268 -11.52 16.80 4.26
CA HIS A 268 -10.90 17.72 3.31
C HIS A 268 -11.20 17.39 1.83
N GLY A 269 -12.03 16.38 1.56
CA GLY A 269 -12.57 16.11 0.23
C GLY A 269 -11.89 14.98 -0.53
N ALA A 270 -11.00 14.20 0.10
CA ALA A 270 -10.43 13.03 -0.55
C ALA A 270 -11.53 12.06 -1.01
N ALA A 271 -11.39 11.53 -2.23
CA ALA A 271 -12.24 10.45 -2.75
C ALA A 271 -11.77 9.07 -2.30
N ALA A 272 -10.50 8.92 -1.94
CA ALA A 272 -10.01 7.70 -1.33
C ALA A 272 -8.79 7.97 -0.43
N TYR A 273 -8.57 7.06 0.51
CA TYR A 273 -7.41 7.06 1.40
C TYR A 273 -6.86 5.64 1.54
N ILE A 274 -5.58 5.41 1.20
CA ILE A 274 -4.92 4.11 1.31
C ILE A 274 -3.76 4.22 2.28
N ALA A 275 -3.83 3.49 3.39
CA ALA A 275 -2.82 3.56 4.45
C ALA A 275 -2.88 2.34 5.38
N PRO A 276 -1.93 2.17 6.32
CA PRO A 276 -1.90 1.04 7.23
C PRO A 276 -2.56 1.36 8.59
N LEU A 277 -3.30 0.40 9.16
CA LEU A 277 -3.94 0.48 10.48
C LEU A 277 -3.00 0.17 11.66
N ALA A 278 -1.78 -0.27 11.35
CA ALA A 278 -0.75 -0.64 12.33
C ALA A 278 0.65 -0.40 11.74
N ALA A 279 1.68 -0.98 12.37
CA ALA A 279 3.05 -1.01 11.86
C ALA A 279 3.07 -1.50 10.40
N ASN A 280 3.84 -0.79 9.56
CA ASN A 280 4.01 -1.11 8.14
C ASN A 280 5.43 -0.74 7.66
N HIS A 281 5.84 -1.29 6.54
CA HIS A 281 7.05 -0.94 5.81
C HIS A 281 6.67 -0.04 4.63
N ALA A 282 7.13 1.20 4.68
CA ALA A 282 6.65 2.28 3.81
C ALA A 282 6.81 2.03 2.30
N SER A 283 7.64 1.07 1.90
CA SER A 283 7.72 0.59 0.51
C SER A 283 6.40 0.12 -0.07
N ARG A 284 5.44 -0.35 0.77
CA ARG A 284 4.12 -0.78 0.30
C ARG A 284 3.33 0.39 -0.26
N ALA A 285 3.41 1.54 0.41
CA ALA A 285 2.81 2.76 -0.13
C ALA A 285 3.42 3.12 -1.48
N SER A 286 4.74 3.05 -1.66
CA SER A 286 5.38 3.33 -2.96
C SER A 286 4.93 2.36 -4.05
N ILE A 287 4.76 1.07 -3.74
CA ILE A 287 4.25 0.07 -4.69
C ILE A 287 2.81 0.37 -5.10
N GLU A 288 1.94 0.66 -4.13
CA GLU A 288 0.53 0.97 -4.36
C GLU A 288 0.35 2.28 -5.13
N GLU A 289 1.10 3.30 -4.75
CA GLU A 289 1.23 4.59 -5.42
C GLU A 289 1.58 4.39 -6.89
N TRP A 290 2.60 3.59 -7.17
CA TRP A 290 3.01 3.29 -8.54
C TRP A 290 1.91 2.58 -9.36
N ARG A 291 1.13 1.68 -8.74
CA ARG A 291 -0.02 1.03 -9.41
C ARG A 291 -1.13 2.03 -9.70
N VAL A 292 -1.42 2.92 -8.75
CA VAL A 292 -2.40 3.99 -8.98
C VAL A 292 -1.92 4.88 -10.12
N ARG A 293 -0.65 5.31 -10.13
CA ARG A 293 -0.03 6.06 -11.24
C ARG A 293 -0.16 5.35 -12.57
N ALA A 294 0.07 4.04 -12.64
CA ALA A 294 -0.06 3.31 -13.90
C ALA A 294 -1.48 3.45 -14.50
N GLY A 295 -2.52 3.53 -13.67
CA GLY A 295 -3.92 3.61 -14.10
C GLY A 295 -4.45 2.28 -14.65
N GLY A 296 -5.69 2.30 -15.15
CA GLY A 296 -6.37 1.13 -15.72
C GLY A 296 -6.80 0.06 -14.72
N VAL A 297 -6.55 0.26 -13.42
CA VAL A 297 -6.93 -0.65 -12.33
C VAL A 297 -7.70 0.09 -11.26
N SER A 298 -8.64 -0.59 -10.60
CA SER A 298 -9.39 -0.02 -9.48
C SER A 298 -8.54 0.05 -8.22
N LEU A 299 -8.88 0.94 -7.29
CA LEU A 299 -8.16 1.07 -6.02
C LEU A 299 -8.25 -0.20 -5.17
N GLY A 300 -9.38 -0.91 -5.24
CA GLY A 300 -9.54 -2.20 -4.59
C GLY A 300 -8.55 -3.24 -5.12
N GLU A 301 -8.36 -3.30 -6.44
CA GLU A 301 -7.36 -4.18 -7.07
C GLU A 301 -5.92 -3.78 -6.69
N VAL A 302 -5.64 -2.48 -6.53
CA VAL A 302 -4.33 -1.99 -6.06
C VAL A 302 -3.97 -2.59 -4.70
N VAL A 303 -4.90 -2.53 -3.75
CA VAL A 303 -4.72 -3.04 -2.38
C VAL A 303 -4.79 -4.58 -2.35
N ARG A 304 -5.69 -5.20 -3.12
CA ARG A 304 -5.79 -6.67 -3.24
C ARG A 304 -4.47 -7.27 -3.69
N ARG A 305 -3.81 -6.68 -4.70
CA ARG A 305 -2.48 -7.11 -5.16
C ARG A 305 -1.39 -6.98 -4.10
N SER A 306 -1.54 -6.09 -3.12
CA SER A 306 -0.64 -6.07 -1.98
C SER A 306 -0.83 -7.36 -1.17
N TYR A 307 -2.07 -7.78 -0.90
CA TYR A 307 -2.35 -9.07 -0.23
C TYR A 307 -1.91 -10.28 -1.06
N ASP A 308 -2.08 -10.27 -2.38
CA ASP A 308 -1.61 -11.36 -3.25
C ASP A 308 -0.08 -11.55 -3.15
N GLU A 309 0.65 -10.45 -2.93
CA GLU A 309 2.08 -10.54 -2.69
C GLU A 309 2.43 -11.27 -1.39
N MET A 310 1.52 -11.37 -0.43
CA MET A 310 1.71 -12.22 0.74
C MET A 310 1.81 -13.68 0.32
N VAL A 311 0.89 -14.16 -0.52
CA VAL A 311 0.87 -15.52 -1.07
C VAL A 311 2.14 -15.83 -1.89
N LEU A 312 2.55 -14.86 -2.70
CA LEU A 312 3.76 -14.99 -3.52
C LEU A 312 5.02 -14.93 -2.66
N GLY A 313 5.00 -14.07 -1.65
CA GLY A 313 6.09 -13.68 -0.75
C GLY A 313 6.44 -14.71 0.30
N ALA A 314 5.43 -15.08 1.09
CA ALA A 314 5.62 -15.95 2.22
C ALA A 314 5.75 -17.40 1.81
N LYS A 315 6.77 -18.02 2.39
CA LYS A 315 7.01 -19.44 2.31
C LYS A 315 6.00 -20.15 3.20
N GLU A 316 4.97 -20.74 2.58
CA GLU A 316 4.02 -21.66 3.22
C GLU A 316 3.28 -21.12 4.45
N LEU A 317 3.30 -19.80 4.70
CA LEU A 317 2.57 -19.23 5.84
C LEU A 317 1.08 -19.28 5.54
N PRO A 318 0.26 -19.84 6.44
CA PRO A 318 -1.18 -19.80 6.28
C PRO A 318 -1.64 -18.34 6.35
N MET A 319 -2.63 -17.98 5.53
CA MET A 319 -3.33 -16.69 5.58
C MET A 319 -4.21 -16.61 6.84
N GLN A 320 -3.57 -16.62 8.00
CA GLN A 320 -4.16 -16.57 9.32
C GLN A 320 -3.28 -15.69 10.20
N PHE A 321 -3.91 -14.81 10.96
CA PHE A 321 -3.24 -13.77 11.73
C PHE A 321 -3.70 -13.81 13.17
N ALA A 322 -2.76 -13.75 14.10
CA ALA A 322 -3.11 -13.65 15.52
C ALA A 322 -3.78 -12.30 15.81
N LEU A 323 -4.85 -12.25 16.59
CA LEU A 323 -5.47 -10.97 16.91
C LEU A 323 -4.69 -10.23 17.99
N PHE A 324 -4.65 -8.91 17.88
CA PHE A 324 -4.18 -8.05 18.96
C PHE A 324 -5.22 -8.04 20.09
N GLU A 325 -4.80 -8.40 21.30
CA GLU A 325 -5.64 -8.44 22.49
C GLU A 325 -4.97 -7.66 23.61
N ASP A 326 -5.66 -6.65 24.15
CA ASP A 326 -5.12 -5.81 25.21
C ASP A 326 -4.64 -6.64 26.40
N GLY A 327 -3.45 -6.34 26.92
CA GLY A 327 -2.86 -7.09 28.03
C GLY A 327 -2.13 -8.39 27.63
N ARG A 328 -2.28 -8.87 26.40
CA ARG A 328 -1.57 -10.07 25.91
C ARG A 328 -0.21 -9.72 25.31
N ALA A 329 0.64 -10.72 25.14
CA ALA A 329 1.89 -10.57 24.41
C ALA A 329 1.59 -10.15 22.96
N GLU A 330 2.38 -9.22 22.43
CA GLU A 330 2.30 -8.83 21.02
C GLU A 330 2.60 -10.05 20.12
N PRO A 331 1.75 -10.37 19.13
CA PRO A 331 2.03 -11.44 18.20
C PRO A 331 3.34 -11.24 17.46
N HIS A 332 4.22 -12.23 17.51
CA HIS A 332 5.49 -12.19 16.79
C HIS A 332 5.36 -12.88 15.42
N GLU A 333 5.05 -12.10 14.39
CA GLU A 333 4.94 -12.55 13.00
C GLU A 333 6.07 -11.93 12.14
N PRO A 334 6.42 -12.51 10.97
CA PRO A 334 7.42 -11.90 10.10
C PRO A 334 7.02 -10.47 9.73
N PRO A 335 7.92 -9.46 9.87
CA PRO A 335 7.55 -8.05 9.73
C PRO A 335 6.86 -7.71 8.41
N MET A 336 7.32 -8.32 7.33
CA MET A 336 6.77 -8.11 5.98
C MET A 336 5.42 -8.78 5.77
N TRP A 337 5.09 -9.80 6.56
CA TRP A 337 3.80 -10.47 6.56
C TRP A 337 2.74 -9.59 7.23
N THR A 338 3.06 -9.06 8.40
CA THR A 338 2.18 -8.13 9.14
C THR A 338 1.99 -6.80 8.43
N ASP A 339 3.03 -6.30 7.76
CA ASP A 339 3.01 -5.03 7.05
C ASP A 339 1.86 -4.93 6.05
N VAL A 340 1.74 -5.95 5.20
CA VAL A 340 0.75 -5.94 4.12
C VAL A 340 -0.67 -6.06 4.66
N VAL A 341 -0.92 -6.96 5.61
CA VAL A 341 -2.30 -7.19 6.10
C VAL A 341 -2.90 -5.93 6.72
N HIS A 342 -2.09 -5.00 7.22
CA HIS A 342 -2.60 -3.77 7.83
C HIS A 342 -3.02 -2.69 6.82
N ARG A 343 -2.70 -2.82 5.53
CA ARG A 343 -3.13 -1.86 4.48
C ARG A 343 -4.65 -1.90 4.35
N VAL A 344 -5.29 -0.74 4.28
CA VAL A 344 -6.74 -0.60 4.09
C VAL A 344 -7.04 0.51 3.08
N LEU A 345 -8.09 0.30 2.28
CA LEU A 345 -8.71 1.33 1.46
C LEU A 345 -9.91 1.92 2.19
N PHE A 346 -9.90 3.22 2.45
CA PHE A 346 -11.13 3.97 2.65
C PHE A 346 -11.59 4.54 1.31
N GLY A 347 -12.77 4.13 0.86
CA GLY A 347 -13.29 4.49 -0.46
C GLY A 347 -13.99 3.31 -1.13
N ASP A 348 -14.43 3.55 -2.37
CA ASP A 348 -15.02 2.52 -3.21
C ASP A 348 -13.91 1.67 -3.87
N PRO A 349 -13.83 0.34 -3.63
CA PRO A 349 -12.86 -0.53 -4.27
C PRO A 349 -13.01 -0.62 -5.79
N ALA A 350 -14.16 -0.26 -6.35
CA ALA A 350 -14.37 -0.20 -7.79
C ALA A 350 -13.89 1.11 -8.42
N PHE A 351 -13.55 2.14 -7.63
CA PHE A 351 -13.11 3.43 -8.15
C PHE A 351 -11.78 3.31 -8.90
N VAL A 352 -11.73 3.87 -10.11
CA VAL A 352 -10.54 3.91 -10.98
C VAL A 352 -10.14 5.36 -11.18
N LEU A 353 -9.01 5.79 -10.60
CA LEU A 353 -8.58 7.18 -10.69
C LEU A 353 -8.31 7.63 -12.14
N TRP A 354 -7.49 6.86 -12.85
CA TRP A 354 -7.20 7.06 -14.27
C TRP A 354 -7.59 5.81 -15.05
N LYS A 355 -8.65 5.90 -15.85
CA LYS A 355 -9.20 4.77 -16.61
C LYS A 355 -8.28 4.29 -17.72
N GLU A 356 -7.61 5.23 -18.39
CA GLU A 356 -6.62 4.91 -19.43
C GLU A 356 -5.27 4.58 -18.80
N PRO A 357 -4.77 3.34 -18.91
CA PRO A 357 -3.46 2.97 -18.42
C PRO A 357 -2.36 3.64 -19.26
N ILE A 358 -1.24 3.96 -18.62
CA ILE A 358 -0.02 4.38 -19.31
C ILE A 358 0.81 3.16 -19.70
N LEU A 359 1.63 3.32 -20.74
CA LEU A 359 2.60 2.29 -21.12
C LEU A 359 3.59 2.06 -19.96
N THR A 360 3.63 0.83 -19.46
CA THR A 360 4.66 0.38 -18.53
C THR A 360 5.92 0.00 -19.33
N PRO A 361 7.12 0.05 -18.73
CA PRO A 361 8.32 -0.35 -19.42
C PRO A 361 8.48 -1.88 -19.37
N HIS A 362 7.46 -2.57 -18.84
CA HIS A 362 7.34 -3.99 -18.68
C HIS A 362 6.58 -4.49 -19.91
N ARG A 363 7.22 -5.35 -20.68
CA ARG A 363 6.57 -6.04 -21.80
C ARG A 363 6.46 -7.50 -21.42
N VAL A 364 5.23 -7.99 -21.45
CA VAL A 364 4.92 -9.40 -21.27
C VAL A 364 4.37 -9.92 -22.58
N ALA A 365 4.97 -11.01 -23.07
CA ALA A 365 4.44 -11.76 -24.19
C ALA A 365 4.25 -13.22 -23.77
N THR A 366 3.18 -13.83 -24.27
CA THR A 366 2.83 -15.21 -23.98
C THR A 366 2.73 -16.03 -25.26
N GLU A 367 3.15 -17.28 -25.19
CA GLU A 367 3.04 -18.24 -26.29
C GLU A 367 2.77 -19.63 -25.72
N TRP A 368 1.65 -20.24 -26.11
CA TRP A 368 1.39 -21.64 -25.81
C TRP A 368 2.31 -22.52 -26.65
N VAL A 369 3.25 -23.21 -26.00
CA VAL A 369 4.06 -24.25 -26.63
C VAL A 369 3.21 -25.50 -26.87
N GLU A 370 2.35 -25.80 -25.90
CA GLU A 370 1.29 -26.80 -26.01
C GLU A 370 0.06 -26.27 -25.28
N ALA A 371 -1.03 -26.06 -26.01
CA ALA A 371 -2.28 -25.48 -25.48
C ALA A 371 -2.74 -26.21 -24.20
N GLY A 372 -2.95 -25.44 -23.13
CA GLY A 372 -3.48 -25.91 -21.85
C GLY A 372 -2.48 -26.73 -21.02
N LYS A 373 -1.26 -26.95 -21.52
CA LYS A 373 -0.24 -27.76 -20.84
C LYS A 373 1.05 -27.03 -20.61
N LYS A 374 1.52 -26.24 -21.58
CA LYS A 374 2.82 -25.57 -21.51
C LYS A 374 2.78 -24.18 -22.12
N LEU A 375 3.07 -23.18 -21.31
CA LEU A 375 3.09 -21.76 -21.66
C LEU A 375 4.51 -21.20 -21.54
N ARG A 376 4.92 -20.41 -22.52
CA ARG A 376 6.07 -19.52 -22.43
C ARG A 376 5.61 -18.13 -22.05
N VAL A 377 6.29 -17.52 -21.08
CA VAL A 377 6.08 -16.14 -20.66
C VAL A 377 7.40 -15.38 -20.80
N ASP A 378 7.47 -14.42 -21.72
CA ASP A 378 8.62 -13.55 -21.94
C ASP A 378 8.36 -12.21 -21.23
N VAL A 379 9.01 -12.01 -20.08
CA VAL A 379 8.95 -10.79 -19.29
C VAL A 379 10.19 -9.95 -19.56
N ARG A 380 9.99 -8.72 -20.02
CA ARG A 380 11.08 -7.76 -20.30
C ARG A 380 10.83 -6.48 -19.56
N TRP A 381 11.76 -6.07 -18.71
CA TRP A 381 11.71 -4.79 -18.02
C TRP A 381 12.82 -3.90 -18.52
N GLU A 382 12.43 -2.79 -19.14
CA GLU A 382 13.34 -1.71 -19.51
C GLU A 382 13.36 -0.67 -18.38
N ALA A 383 14.51 -0.14 -17.98
CA ALA A 383 14.65 0.90 -16.95
C ALA A 383 14.30 0.51 -15.48
N LEU A 384 14.85 -0.60 -14.96
CA LEU A 384 14.61 -1.06 -13.57
C LEU A 384 15.06 -0.09 -12.46
N GLY A 385 16.03 0.79 -12.73
CA GLY A 385 16.72 1.57 -11.68
C GLY A 385 15.83 2.53 -10.88
N GLN A 386 14.57 2.72 -11.28
CA GLN A 386 13.57 3.57 -10.61
C GLN A 386 12.26 2.82 -10.32
N ASP A 387 12.20 1.52 -10.59
CA ASP A 387 10.97 0.75 -10.45
C ASP A 387 10.87 0.15 -9.04
N PRO A 388 9.87 0.55 -8.22
CA PRO A 388 9.74 0.03 -6.85
C PRO A 388 9.45 -1.48 -6.82
N PHE A 389 9.01 -2.09 -7.93
CA PHE A 389 8.76 -3.53 -8.01
C PHE A 389 10.02 -4.38 -8.11
N VAL A 390 11.16 -3.78 -8.46
CA VAL A 390 12.42 -4.53 -8.59
C VAL A 390 12.92 -5.05 -7.26
N TRP A 391 12.66 -4.35 -6.16
CA TRP A 391 13.10 -4.81 -4.86
C TRP A 391 12.16 -5.93 -4.39
N ASP A 392 12.74 -7.03 -3.91
CA ASP A 392 11.97 -8.05 -3.23
C ASP A 392 11.88 -7.71 -1.74
N PRO A 393 10.70 -7.30 -1.25
CA PRO A 393 10.55 -6.94 0.13
C PRO A 393 10.50 -8.20 1.02
N TRP A 394 10.36 -9.39 0.46
CA TRP A 394 10.23 -10.65 1.20
C TRP A 394 11.59 -11.28 1.52
N VAL A 395 12.26 -10.73 2.54
CA VAL A 395 13.46 -11.34 3.15
C VAL A 395 13.11 -11.97 4.50
N GLU A 396 13.42 -13.26 4.67
CA GLU A 396 13.10 -14.03 5.89
C GLU A 396 13.86 -13.51 7.13
N GLU A 397 15.06 -12.96 6.93
CA GLU A 397 15.91 -12.43 7.99
C GLU A 397 16.38 -11.01 7.66
N ARG A 398 16.40 -10.11 8.66
CA ARG A 398 16.97 -8.75 8.52
C ARG A 398 18.44 -8.76 8.08
N ALA A 399 19.18 -9.85 8.34
CA ALA A 399 20.58 -10.02 7.98
C ALA A 399 20.78 -10.70 6.61
N ALA A 400 19.71 -11.19 5.97
CA ALA A 400 19.82 -11.81 4.66
C ALA A 400 20.24 -10.79 3.60
N LYS A 401 21.02 -11.25 2.61
CA LYS A 401 21.40 -10.41 1.48
C LYS A 401 20.13 -9.94 0.76
N PRO A 402 20.03 -8.65 0.41
CA PRO A 402 18.88 -8.13 -0.30
C PRO A 402 18.69 -8.89 -1.62
N ARG A 403 17.43 -9.06 -2.01
CA ARG A 403 17.05 -9.69 -3.25
C ARG A 403 16.31 -8.71 -4.13
N ASP A 404 16.46 -8.89 -5.41
CA ASP A 404 15.65 -8.22 -6.42
C ASP A 404 14.72 -9.25 -7.08
N ARG A 405 13.65 -8.78 -7.71
CA ARG A 405 12.66 -9.61 -8.38
C ARG A 405 12.13 -8.96 -9.65
N VAL A 406 11.58 -9.79 -10.52
CA VAL A 406 10.53 -9.41 -11.46
C VAL A 406 9.28 -10.16 -11.09
N TYR A 407 8.14 -9.51 -11.21
CA TYR A 407 6.83 -10.08 -10.93
C TYR A 407 5.84 -9.61 -11.99
N GLU A 408 5.13 -10.55 -12.60
CA GLU A 408 4.08 -10.26 -13.57
C GLU A 408 2.84 -11.10 -13.33
N ARG A 409 1.70 -10.50 -13.64
CA ARG A 409 0.37 -11.11 -13.59
C ARG A 409 -0.15 -11.26 -15.02
N VAL A 410 -0.42 -12.49 -15.44
CA VAL A 410 -0.65 -12.87 -16.83
C VAL A 410 -2.04 -13.50 -16.97
N PRO A 411 -3.04 -12.77 -17.47
CA PRO A 411 -4.33 -13.35 -17.79
C PRO A 411 -4.16 -14.48 -18.81
N LEU A 412 -4.81 -15.62 -18.55
CA LEU A 412 -4.79 -16.76 -19.46
C LEU A 412 -6.06 -16.79 -20.30
N ASP A 413 -5.90 -17.14 -21.57
CA ASP A 413 -6.97 -17.37 -22.54
C ASP A 413 -7.49 -18.83 -22.52
N GLN A 414 -6.88 -19.68 -21.69
CA GLN A 414 -7.26 -21.07 -21.50
C GLN A 414 -7.48 -21.36 -20.03
N ASP A 415 -8.45 -22.22 -19.75
CA ASP A 415 -8.66 -22.73 -18.41
C ASP A 415 -7.61 -23.81 -18.10
N VAL A 416 -6.85 -23.58 -17.04
CA VAL A 416 -5.81 -24.48 -16.54
C VAL A 416 -6.04 -24.75 -15.08
N ARG A 417 -5.61 -25.92 -14.60
CA ARG A 417 -5.92 -26.35 -13.24
C ARG A 417 -4.95 -25.79 -12.20
N ASP A 418 -3.66 -26.07 -12.39
CA ASP A 418 -2.62 -25.73 -11.43
C ASP A 418 -1.25 -25.71 -12.11
N VAL A 419 -0.28 -24.99 -11.55
CA VAL A 419 1.10 -24.96 -12.00
C VAL A 419 1.82 -26.23 -11.51
N ALA A 420 2.13 -27.13 -12.43
CA ALA A 420 2.93 -28.33 -12.13
C ALA A 420 4.42 -28.00 -11.99
N LYS A 421 4.92 -27.07 -12.80
CA LYS A 421 6.34 -26.71 -12.84
C LYS A 421 6.54 -25.32 -13.44
N VAL A 422 7.50 -24.58 -12.93
CA VAL A 422 8.03 -23.38 -13.59
C VAL A 422 9.55 -23.46 -13.70
N THR A 423 10.08 -23.00 -14.82
CA THR A 423 11.52 -22.87 -15.05
C THR A 423 11.83 -21.55 -15.75
N VAL A 424 12.98 -20.95 -15.45
CA VAL A 424 13.54 -19.86 -16.26
C VAL A 424 14.50 -20.47 -17.25
N VAL A 425 14.11 -20.49 -18.53
CA VAL A 425 14.92 -21.06 -19.62
C VAL A 425 15.85 -20.03 -20.25
N LYS A 426 15.59 -18.74 -20.03
CA LYS A 426 16.46 -17.65 -20.45
C LYS A 426 16.41 -16.51 -19.45
N ALA A 427 17.58 -15.97 -19.11
CA ALA A 427 17.71 -14.73 -18.37
C ALA A 427 18.80 -13.87 -19.01
N GLU A 428 18.47 -12.62 -19.31
CA GLU A 428 19.38 -11.66 -19.92
C GLU A 428 19.40 -10.37 -19.08
N THR A 429 20.58 -9.80 -18.91
CA THR A 429 20.71 -8.43 -18.40
C THR A 429 21.12 -7.52 -19.55
N GLY A 430 21.02 -6.21 -19.35
CA GLY A 430 21.50 -5.23 -20.31
C GLY A 430 22.93 -5.44 -20.84
N ALA A 431 23.76 -6.20 -20.09
CA ALA A 431 25.13 -6.54 -20.42
C ALA A 431 25.33 -7.87 -21.16
N GLY A 432 24.27 -8.64 -21.46
CA GLY A 432 24.33 -9.92 -22.17
C GLY A 432 23.55 -11.06 -21.49
N PRO A 433 23.56 -12.28 -22.06
CA PRO A 433 22.93 -13.46 -21.46
C PRO A 433 23.62 -13.82 -20.14
N SER A 434 22.83 -14.10 -19.10
CA SER A 434 23.35 -14.11 -17.73
C SER A 434 22.59 -15.07 -16.79
N LEU A 435 22.13 -16.22 -17.29
CA LEU A 435 21.46 -17.24 -16.47
C LEU A 435 22.27 -17.62 -15.22
N GLU A 436 23.58 -17.82 -15.35
CA GLU A 436 24.46 -18.11 -14.21
C GLU A 436 24.71 -16.91 -13.30
N LEU A 437 24.57 -15.70 -13.84
CA LEU A 437 24.85 -14.43 -13.17
C LEU A 437 23.71 -14.03 -12.23
N LEU A 438 22.46 -14.30 -12.60
CA LEU A 438 21.31 -13.96 -11.77
C LEU A 438 20.98 -15.06 -10.77
N LYS A 439 21.31 -16.34 -11.04
CA LYS A 439 20.89 -17.47 -10.16
C LYS A 439 19.42 -17.36 -9.76
N ALA A 440 18.57 -17.03 -10.72
CA ALA A 440 17.20 -16.68 -10.46
C ALA A 440 16.40 -17.88 -9.95
N GLU A 441 15.61 -17.66 -8.91
CA GLU A 441 14.68 -18.62 -8.33
C GLU A 441 13.28 -18.32 -8.88
N PRO A 442 12.77 -19.13 -9.82
CA PRO A 442 11.43 -18.94 -10.34
C PRO A 442 10.37 -19.50 -9.40
N LYS A 443 9.22 -18.83 -9.36
CA LYS A 443 7.97 -19.34 -8.80
C LYS A 443 6.84 -18.92 -9.72
N ALA A 444 5.83 -19.78 -9.85
CA ALA A 444 4.59 -19.42 -10.51
C ALA A 444 3.42 -20.03 -9.74
N LEU A 445 2.34 -19.27 -9.63
CA LEU A 445 1.11 -19.65 -8.96
C LEU A 445 -0.07 -19.25 -9.82
N LEU A 446 -1.16 -20.00 -9.70
CA LEU A 446 -2.42 -19.72 -10.39
C LEU A 446 -3.39 -19.05 -9.42
N ASP A 447 -3.99 -17.96 -9.87
CA ASP A 447 -5.06 -17.18 -9.23
C ASP A 447 -6.33 -17.30 -10.10
N ARG A 448 -7.50 -17.18 -9.49
CA ARG A 448 -8.77 -16.95 -10.17
C ARG A 448 -9.17 -15.50 -9.96
N ASP A 449 -9.24 -14.74 -11.06
CA ASP A 449 -9.78 -13.39 -10.95
C ASP A 449 -11.27 -13.41 -10.57
N ALA A 450 -11.81 -12.24 -10.25
CA ALA A 450 -13.21 -12.12 -9.85
C ALA A 450 -14.25 -12.54 -10.93
N ASP A 451 -13.83 -12.83 -12.17
CA ASP A 451 -14.68 -13.44 -13.22
C ASP A 451 -14.47 -14.95 -13.33
N GLY A 452 -13.70 -15.55 -12.43
CA GLY A 452 -13.27 -16.96 -12.46
C GLY A 452 -12.21 -17.26 -13.52
N LYS A 453 -11.64 -16.25 -14.18
CA LYS A 453 -10.63 -16.47 -15.22
C LYS A 453 -9.29 -16.77 -14.57
N ALA A 454 -8.60 -17.75 -15.16
CA ALA A 454 -7.27 -18.13 -14.72
C ALA A 454 -6.28 -16.99 -14.96
N VAL A 455 -5.53 -16.64 -13.92
CA VAL A 455 -4.47 -15.67 -13.99
C VAL A 455 -3.19 -16.26 -13.43
N LEU A 456 -2.14 -16.26 -14.24
CA LEU A 456 -0.85 -16.79 -13.86
C LEU A 456 0.01 -15.68 -13.26
N HIS A 457 0.47 -15.89 -12.04
CA HIS A 457 1.48 -15.05 -11.41
C HIS A 457 2.85 -15.68 -11.65
N VAL A 458 3.76 -14.97 -12.33
CA VAL A 458 5.16 -15.41 -12.49
C VAL A 458 6.10 -14.47 -11.74
N ILE A 459 7.04 -15.04 -11.00
CA ILE A 459 8.06 -14.29 -10.27
C ILE A 459 9.43 -14.96 -10.48
N ALA A 460 10.46 -14.16 -10.66
CA ALA A 460 11.85 -14.60 -10.57
C ALA A 460 12.57 -13.71 -9.57
N ARG A 461 13.18 -14.32 -8.55
CA ARG A 461 13.96 -13.63 -7.50
C ARG A 461 15.43 -13.92 -7.65
N TRP A 462 16.30 -12.93 -7.47
CA TRP A 462 17.75 -13.13 -7.49
C TRP A 462 18.47 -12.34 -6.40
N PRO A 463 19.69 -12.72 -6.00
CA PRO A 463 20.52 -11.91 -5.12
C PRO A 463 20.81 -10.54 -5.75
N ARG A 464 20.63 -9.46 -5.00
CA ARG A 464 20.92 -8.11 -5.49
C ARG A 464 22.37 -8.01 -5.97
N LEU A 465 22.55 -7.43 -7.14
CA LEU A 465 23.87 -7.22 -7.74
C LEU A 465 24.54 -5.99 -7.09
N GLU A 466 25.68 -6.20 -6.45
CA GLU A 466 26.53 -5.13 -5.90
C GLU A 466 27.58 -4.72 -6.94
N SER A 467 27.82 -3.41 -7.14
CA SER A 467 29.00 -2.97 -7.91
C SER A 467 30.25 -3.09 -7.06
N LYS A 468 31.42 -3.17 -7.71
CA LYS A 468 32.74 -3.14 -7.04
C LYS A 468 32.99 -1.86 -6.23
N ASP A 469 32.24 -0.79 -6.47
CA ASP A 469 32.34 0.49 -5.79
C ASP A 469 31.22 0.69 -4.74
N GLU A 470 30.57 -0.40 -4.30
CA GLU A 470 29.44 -0.40 -3.35
C GLU A 470 28.20 0.40 -3.79
N LYS A 471 28.18 0.90 -5.04
CA LYS A 471 26.97 1.49 -5.64
C LYS A 471 26.04 0.36 -6.11
N PRO A 472 24.70 0.53 -5.98
CA PRO A 472 23.75 -0.44 -6.52
C PRO A 472 23.99 -0.64 -8.04
N ALA A 473 24.35 -1.86 -8.45
CA ALA A 473 24.52 -2.23 -9.85
C ALA A 473 23.24 -2.84 -10.41
N LEU A 474 22.09 -2.20 -10.16
CA LEU A 474 20.84 -2.68 -10.74
C LEU A 474 21.01 -2.74 -12.27
N PRO A 475 20.76 -3.89 -12.89
CA PRO A 475 20.83 -3.98 -14.34
C PRO A 475 19.83 -2.98 -14.92
N LYS A 476 20.23 -2.21 -15.93
CA LYS A 476 19.33 -1.22 -16.56
C LYS A 476 18.09 -1.86 -17.18
N ARG A 477 18.22 -3.11 -17.63
CA ARG A 477 17.15 -3.93 -18.18
C ARG A 477 17.36 -5.40 -17.81
N VAL A 478 16.27 -6.14 -17.66
CA VAL A 478 16.27 -7.59 -17.50
C VAL A 478 15.23 -8.21 -18.41
N ARG A 479 15.51 -9.43 -18.86
CA ARG A 479 14.55 -10.28 -19.54
C ARG A 479 14.57 -11.66 -18.93
N PHE A 480 13.39 -12.19 -18.62
CA PHE A 480 13.19 -13.56 -18.17
C PHE A 480 12.22 -14.26 -19.11
N LEU A 481 12.63 -15.41 -19.63
CA LEU A 481 11.75 -16.33 -20.35
C LEU A 481 11.41 -17.49 -19.43
N PHE A 482 10.17 -17.53 -18.98
CA PHE A 482 9.63 -18.62 -18.18
C PHE A 482 9.04 -19.69 -19.10
N GLU A 483 9.25 -20.96 -18.76
CA GLU A 483 8.41 -22.06 -19.21
C GLU A 483 7.61 -22.59 -18.02
N VAL A 484 6.29 -22.54 -18.15
CA VAL A 484 5.32 -22.97 -17.14
C VAL A 484 4.56 -24.16 -17.66
N GLU A 485 4.61 -25.27 -16.92
CA GLU A 485 3.87 -26.49 -17.20
C GLU A 485 2.72 -26.60 -16.22
N PHE A 486 1.53 -26.95 -16.73
CA PHE A 486 0.31 -27.07 -15.95
C PHE A 486 -0.04 -28.54 -15.71
N THR A 487 -0.68 -28.80 -14.58
CA THR A 487 -1.25 -30.11 -14.29
C THR A 487 -2.33 -30.41 -15.33
N PRO A 488 -2.33 -31.59 -15.99
CA PRO A 488 -3.38 -31.95 -16.93
C PRO A 488 -4.75 -31.89 -16.27
N ALA A 489 -5.74 -31.39 -17.00
CA ALA A 489 -7.12 -31.53 -16.57
C ALA A 489 -7.43 -33.03 -16.40
N PRO A 490 -8.11 -33.44 -15.31
CA PRO A 490 -8.59 -34.81 -15.20
C PRO A 490 -9.45 -35.12 -16.42
N LYS A 491 -9.27 -36.31 -17.03
CA LYS A 491 -10.15 -36.74 -18.12
C LYS A 491 -11.59 -36.70 -17.58
N SER A 492 -12.45 -35.90 -18.19
CA SER A 492 -13.89 -35.95 -17.88
C SER A 492 -14.36 -37.35 -18.21
N ASN A 493 -14.76 -38.10 -17.18
CA ASN A 493 -15.36 -39.43 -17.34
C ASN A 493 -16.74 -39.33 -17.98
#